data_AF-A0A485A8N7-F1
#
_entry.id   AF-A0A485A8N7-F1
#
_cell.length_a   1.000
_cell.length_b   1.000
_cell.length_c   1.000
_cell.angle_alpha   90.00
_cell.angle_beta   90.00
_cell.angle_gamma   90.00
#
_symmetry.space_group_name_H-M   'P 1'
#
loop_
_entity.id
_entity.type
_entity.pdbx_description
1 polymer ?
#
loop_
_entity_poly.entity_id
_entity_poly.type
_entity_poly.pdbx_seq_one_letter_code
_entity_poly.pdbx_strand_id
1 'polypeptide(L)' 'MSAVRGGTPYGATTIAGGDGSRQPSQEELAIARYQGEHVAGLAVKLHG' A
#
# COMPACT_ATOMS: atom_id res chain seq x y z
N MET A 1 -5.46 9.79 17.52
CA MET A 1 -4.05 9.37 17.62
C MET A 1 -3.51 9.21 16.20
N SER A 2 -2.41 9.88 15.87
CA SER A 2 -1.71 9.72 14.59
C SER A 2 -0.76 8.52 14.73
N ALA A 3 -1.08 7.40 14.08
CA ALA A 3 -0.16 6.28 13.95
C ALA A 3 0.78 6.56 12.77
N VAL A 4 2.08 6.30 12.95
CA VAL A 4 3.05 6.41 11.86
C VAL A 4 2.76 5.31 10.83
N ARG A 5 2.39 5.70 9.60
CA ARG A 5 2.13 4.79 8.48
C ARG A 5 2.84 5.22 7.20
N GLY A 6 3.19 4.25 6.36
CA GLY A 6 3.50 4.44 4.95
C GLY A 6 2.24 4.62 4.08
N GLY A 7 2.46 4.82 2.79
CA GLY A 7 1.47 5.10 1.76
C GLY A 7 1.41 6.58 1.38
N THR A 8 1.50 6.85 0.09
CA THR A 8 1.48 8.20 -0.51
C THR A 8 0.46 8.26 -1.66
N PRO A 9 0.12 9.46 -2.17
CA PRO A 9 -0.67 9.57 -3.40
C PRO A 9 -0.04 8.88 -4.62
N TYR A 10 1.27 8.62 -4.59
CA TYR A 10 1.99 7.94 -5.67
C TYR A 10 1.94 6.40 -5.56
N GLY A 11 1.45 5.86 -4.44
CA GLY A 11 1.35 4.42 -4.21
C GLY A 11 1.55 4.00 -2.76
N ALA A 12 1.26 2.73 -2.50
CA ALA A 12 1.49 2.06 -1.22
C ALA A 12 2.99 2.01 -0.92
N THR A 13 3.34 2.35 0.31
CA THR A 13 4.68 2.18 0.86
C THR A 13 4.56 1.66 2.29
N THR A 14 5.64 1.09 2.81
CA THR A 14 5.74 0.65 4.21
C THR A 14 7.00 1.22 4.85
N ILE A 15 6.96 1.48 6.15
CA ILE A 15 8.13 1.89 6.92
C ILE A 15 8.77 0.65 7.56
N ALA A 16 10.01 0.33 7.21
CA ALA A 16 10.71 -0.86 7.73
C ALA A 16 11.42 -0.62 9.08
N GLY A 17 11.58 0.63 9.51
CA GLY A 17 12.46 0.99 10.64
C GLY A 17 13.93 0.98 10.23
N GLY A 18 14.80 1.60 11.04
CA GLY A 18 16.22 1.76 10.70
C GLY A 18 17.01 0.45 10.63
N ASP A 19 16.53 -0.58 11.33
CA ASP A 19 17.09 -1.94 11.34
C ASP A 19 16.30 -2.93 10.46
N GLY A 20 15.22 -2.47 9.81
CA GLY A 20 14.35 -3.30 8.98
C GLY A 20 13.42 -4.24 9.73
N SER A 21 13.35 -4.18 11.07
CA SER A 21 12.57 -5.13 11.87
C SER A 21 11.05 -4.91 11.79
N ARG A 22 10.60 -3.70 11.42
CA ARG A 22 9.17 -3.35 11.39
C ARG A 22 8.49 -4.02 10.19
N GLN A 23 7.48 -4.82 10.50
CA GLN A 23 6.58 -5.37 9.50
C GLN A 23 5.51 -4.34 9.08
N PRO A 24 4.96 -4.45 7.86
CA PRO A 24 3.85 -3.61 7.43
C PRO A 24 2.67 -3.66 8.39
N SER A 25 2.13 -2.50 8.75
CA SER A 25 0.91 -2.38 9.55
C SER A 25 -0.32 -2.80 8.75
N GLN A 26 -1.44 -3.02 9.45
CA GLN A 26 -2.70 -3.34 8.77
C GLN A 26 -3.19 -2.22 7.83
N GLU A 27 -2.90 -0.97 8.17
CA GLU A 27 -3.23 0.19 7.33
C GLU A 27 -2.40 0.21 6.03
N GLU A 28 -1.08 -0.05 6.13
CA GLU A 28 -0.20 -0.21 4.96
C GLU A 28 -0.64 -1.42 4.11
N LEU A 29 -1.02 -2.50 4.80
CA LEU A 29 -1.81 -3.65 4.35
C LEU A 29 -2.93 -3.29 3.38
N ALA A 30 -3.88 -2.52 3.91
CA ALA A 30 -5.09 -2.12 3.22
C ALA A 30 -4.81 -1.25 1.99
N ILE A 31 -3.86 -0.31 2.08
CA ILE A 31 -3.49 0.55 0.97
C ILE A 31 -2.88 -0.27 -0.17
N ALA A 32 -2.01 -1.24 0.13
CA ALA A 32 -1.42 -2.11 -0.87
C ALA A 32 -2.46 -2.98 -1.59
N ARG A 33 -3.43 -3.53 -0.85
CA ARG A 33 -4.55 -4.29 -1.43
C ARG A 33 -5.40 -3.42 -2.36
N TYR A 34 -5.76 -2.21 -1.91
CA TYR A 34 -6.51 -1.28 -2.73
C TYR A 34 -5.75 -0.89 -4.01
N GLN A 35 -4.45 -0.63 -3.92
CA GLN A 35 -3.64 -0.34 -5.10
C GLN A 35 -3.66 -1.49 -6.10
N GLY A 36 -3.53 -2.74 -5.63
CA GLY A 36 -3.62 -3.92 -6.47
C GLY A 36 -4.98 -4.05 -7.17
N GLU A 37 -6.07 -3.91 -6.42
CA GLU A 37 -7.43 -3.95 -6.95
C GLU A 37 -7.67 -2.84 -7.98
N HIS A 38 -7.25 -1.62 -7.68
CA HIS A 38 -7.43 -0.47 -8.56
C HIS A 38 -6.69 -0.65 -9.89
N VAL A 39 -5.42 -1.05 -9.85
CA VAL A 39 -4.62 -1.27 -11.06
C VAL A 39 -5.15 -2.45 -11.86
N ALA A 40 -5.47 -3.58 -11.21
CA ALA A 40 -6.03 -4.74 -11.90
C ALA A 40 -7.37 -4.42 -12.56
N GLY A 41 -8.25 -3.70 -11.85
CA GLY A 41 -9.54 -3.25 -12.39
C GLY A 41 -9.38 -2.33 -13.60
N LEU A 42 -8.39 -1.43 -13.60
CA LEU A 42 -8.07 -0.61 -14.77
C LEU A 42 -7.52 -1.43 -15.93
N ALA A 43 -6.62 -2.39 -15.66
CA ALA A 43 -6.06 -3.25 -16.69
C ALA A 43 -7.13 -4.06 -17.41
N VAL A 44 -8.08 -4.64 -16.66
CA VAL A 44 -9.24 -5.35 -17.23
C VAL A 44 -10.10 -4.43 -18.08
N LYS A 45 -10.37 -3.20 -17.64
CA LYS A 45 -11.16 -2.25 -18.45
C LYS A 45 -10.49 -1.87 -19.77
N LEU A 46 -9.16 -1.93 -19.84
CA LEU A 46 -8.40 -1.57 -21.03
C LEU A 46 -8.17 -2.74 -22.00
N HIS A 47 -8.11 -3.97 -21.50
CA HIS A 47 -7.67 -5.13 -22.28
C HIS A 47 -8.50 -6.41 -22.09
N GLY A 48 -9.54 -6.38 -21.26
CA GLY A 48 -10.44 -7.51 -20.97
C GLY A 48 -11.85 -7.32 -21.50
#